data_AF-A0A949WMQ3-F1
#
_entry.id   AF-A0A949WMQ3-F1
#
_cell.length_a   1.000
_cell.length_b   1.000
_cell.length_c   1.000
_cell.angle_alpha   90.00
_cell.angle_beta   90.00
_cell.angle_gamma   90.00
#
_symmetry.space_group_name_H-M   'P 1'
#
loop_
_entity.id
_entity.type
_entity.pdbx_description
1 polymer ?
#
loop_
_entity_poly.entity_id
_entity_poly.type
_entity_poly.pdbx_seq_one_letter_code
_entity_poly.pdbx_strand_id
1 'polypeptide(L)'
;MQLRNDLVGQKVDVTFAAIPARLKELLDRVLAVADQIEPCPPEGSSIVNMLARLGRGAKHVMDEGRDLLGFLGLILGVLGRTLLDPRRLRLKALVNQMETTGINALPIVGLLSLLIGMVLAYLSAIQLQNFGAEILVVDIVGLAVLREIGILLAAIILAGRSGSAFTAQIGTMKVNEEVDAMRTMGLDVIEVLVLPRILGLVITLPLVGFYAAMAGLLGGGLAGYFTLDIGPAIFLEQLRLAVGFNDLLVTLIKAPVFAFTIAMVGCFQGLRVSGSAQSVGEMTTKSVVVSICLVIVLDALFSILFQELGI
;
A
#
# COMPACT_ATOMS: atom_id res chain seq x y z
N MET A 1 26.76 -1.60 -41.57
CA MET A 1 26.37 -2.98 -41.23
C MET A 1 24.99 -3.35 -41.77
N GLN A 2 23.95 -2.51 -41.58
CA GLN A 2 22.63 -2.71 -42.22
C GLN A 2 22.72 -2.95 -43.74
N LEU A 3 23.49 -2.13 -44.46
CA LEU A 3 23.67 -2.27 -45.92
C LEU A 3 24.21 -3.64 -46.37
N ARG A 4 25.02 -4.34 -45.55
CA ARG A 4 25.55 -5.67 -45.90
C ARG A 4 24.51 -6.76 -45.62
N ASN A 5 23.77 -6.66 -44.52
CA ASN A 5 22.74 -7.65 -44.20
C ASN A 5 21.61 -7.61 -45.25
N ASP A 6 21.26 -6.43 -45.76
CA ASP A 6 20.31 -6.28 -46.86
C ASP A 6 20.85 -6.84 -48.21
N LEU A 7 22.16 -6.73 -48.46
CA LEU A 7 22.81 -7.21 -49.70
C LEU A 7 23.20 -8.70 -49.66
N VAL A 8 23.49 -9.26 -48.48
CA VAL A 8 23.73 -10.71 -48.28
C VAL A 8 22.43 -11.49 -48.41
N GLY A 9 21.29 -10.91 -47.99
CA GLY A 9 19.96 -11.42 -48.32
C GLY A 9 19.67 -11.48 -49.83
N GLN A 10 20.42 -10.72 -50.65
CA GLN A 10 20.33 -10.70 -52.12
C GLN A 10 21.46 -11.48 -52.82
N LYS A 11 22.27 -12.28 -52.10
CA LYS A 11 23.41 -13.06 -52.63
C LYS A 11 24.49 -12.22 -53.35
N VAL A 12 24.82 -11.05 -52.81
CA VAL A 12 25.94 -10.24 -53.29
C VAL A 12 27.11 -10.32 -52.31
N ASP A 13 28.29 -10.74 -52.79
CA ASP A 13 29.52 -10.78 -51.99
C ASP A 13 30.07 -9.36 -51.80
N VAL A 14 30.03 -8.88 -50.55
CA VAL A 14 30.48 -7.53 -50.18
C VAL A 14 31.84 -7.62 -49.51
N THR A 15 32.88 -7.13 -50.19
CA THR A 15 34.25 -7.02 -49.67
C THR A 15 34.50 -5.60 -49.16
N PHE A 16 34.91 -5.46 -47.89
CA PHE A 16 35.33 -4.17 -47.36
C PHE A 16 36.78 -3.88 -47.75
N ALA A 17 36.99 -2.93 -48.67
CA ALA A 17 38.33 -2.46 -49.04
C ALA A 17 38.72 -1.22 -48.23
N ALA A 18 40.02 -1.09 -47.92
CA ALA A 18 40.65 0.06 -47.23
C ALA A 18 40.33 0.27 -45.73
N ILE A 19 40.20 -0.81 -44.95
CA ILE A 19 40.06 -0.72 -43.48
C ILE A 19 41.45 -0.68 -42.80
N PRO A 20 41.75 0.27 -41.90
CA PRO A 20 42.96 0.25 -41.07
C PRO A 20 43.06 -1.06 -40.28
N ALA A 21 44.26 -1.67 -40.20
CA ALA A 21 44.47 -3.00 -39.62
C ALA A 21 43.82 -3.19 -38.22
N ARG A 22 43.81 -2.15 -37.40
CA ARG A 22 43.20 -2.15 -36.04
C ARG A 22 41.67 -2.22 -36.06
N LEU A 23 41.01 -1.62 -37.06
CA LEU A 23 39.56 -1.71 -37.21
C LEU A 23 39.15 -3.06 -37.81
N LYS A 24 40.01 -3.68 -38.62
CA LYS A 24 39.72 -4.99 -39.22
C LYS A 24 39.57 -6.07 -38.14
N GLU A 25 40.44 -6.06 -37.14
CA GLU A 25 40.37 -7.03 -36.03
C GLU A 25 39.12 -6.82 -35.15
N LEU A 26 38.74 -5.57 -34.88
CA LEU A 26 37.49 -5.27 -34.16
C LEU A 26 36.27 -5.66 -34.99
N LEU A 27 36.30 -5.42 -36.30
CA LEU A 27 35.22 -5.79 -37.19
C LEU A 27 35.06 -7.31 -37.27
N ASP A 28 36.15 -8.06 -37.41
CA ASP A 28 36.12 -9.53 -37.44
C ASP A 28 35.59 -10.11 -36.12
N ARG A 29 35.95 -9.53 -34.97
CA ARG A 29 35.38 -9.94 -33.66
C ARG A 29 33.90 -9.61 -33.53
N VAL A 30 33.47 -8.42 -33.95
CA VAL A 30 32.06 -8.03 -33.90
C VAL A 30 31.24 -8.88 -34.87
N LEU A 31 31.78 -9.22 -36.04
CA LEU A 31 31.12 -10.09 -37.02
C LEU A 31 31.02 -11.54 -36.53
N ALA A 32 32.06 -12.07 -35.87
CA ALA A 32 32.03 -13.40 -35.27
C ALA A 32 30.97 -13.52 -34.16
N VAL A 33 30.68 -12.42 -33.46
CA VAL A 33 29.61 -12.35 -32.45
C VAL A 33 28.25 -12.03 -33.09
N ALA A 34 28.22 -11.29 -34.20
CA ALA A 34 26.98 -10.90 -34.87
C ALA A 34 26.16 -12.11 -35.36
N ASP A 35 26.81 -13.19 -35.79
CA ASP A 35 26.15 -14.45 -36.18
C ASP A 35 25.59 -15.24 -34.97
N GLN A 36 26.00 -14.89 -33.74
CA GLN A 36 25.48 -15.47 -32.49
C GLN A 36 24.32 -14.66 -31.89
N ILE A 37 23.99 -13.51 -32.49
CA ILE A 37 22.82 -12.73 -32.06
C ILE A 37 21.60 -13.43 -32.63
N GLU A 38 20.86 -14.12 -31.77
CA GLU A 38 19.53 -14.64 -32.11
C GLU A 38 18.73 -13.49 -32.75
N PRO A 39 18.12 -13.71 -33.95
CA PRO A 39 17.35 -12.67 -34.61
C PRO A 39 16.27 -12.16 -33.64
N CYS A 40 16.15 -10.83 -33.51
CA CYS A 40 15.06 -10.22 -32.77
C CYS A 40 13.76 -10.92 -33.19
N PRO A 41 12.93 -11.39 -32.25
CA PRO A 41 11.68 -12.05 -32.59
C PRO A 41 10.90 -11.12 -33.53
N PRO A 42 10.33 -11.66 -34.63
CA PRO A 42 9.70 -10.86 -35.67
C PRO A 42 8.72 -9.88 -35.01
N GLU A 43 8.73 -8.63 -35.44
CA GLU A 43 7.75 -7.64 -34.99
C GLU A 43 6.36 -8.19 -35.30
N GLY A 44 5.74 -8.82 -34.29
CA GLY A 44 4.37 -9.27 -34.39
C GLY A 44 3.47 -8.09 -34.71
N SER A 45 2.27 -8.35 -35.24
CA SER A 45 1.29 -7.30 -35.45
C SER A 45 1.14 -6.44 -34.19
N SER A 46 0.81 -5.15 -34.35
CA SER A 46 0.70 -4.21 -33.23
C SER A 46 -0.19 -4.75 -32.09
N ILE A 47 -1.20 -5.56 -32.44
CA ILE A 47 -2.11 -6.27 -31.53
C ILE A 47 -1.40 -7.38 -30.75
N VAL A 48 -0.56 -8.20 -31.40
CA VAL A 48 0.24 -9.24 -30.73
C VAL A 48 1.24 -8.61 -29.76
N ASN A 49 1.85 -7.49 -30.12
CA ASN A 49 2.75 -6.76 -29.22
C ASN A 49 2.01 -6.13 -28.03
N MET A 50 0.79 -5.64 -28.23
CA MET A 50 -0.07 -5.14 -27.15
C MET A 50 -0.50 -6.26 -26.20
N LEU A 51 -0.94 -7.40 -26.74
CA LEU A 51 -1.28 -8.60 -25.96
C LEU A 51 -0.05 -9.17 -25.23
N ALA A 52 1.13 -9.16 -25.85
CA ALA A 52 2.37 -9.60 -25.21
C ALA A 52 2.80 -8.66 -24.08
N ARG A 53 2.58 -7.34 -24.22
CA ARG A 53 2.80 -6.36 -23.14
C ARG A 53 1.85 -6.61 -21.98
N LEU A 54 0.57 -6.84 -22.27
CA LEU A 54 -0.43 -7.21 -21.26
C LEU A 54 -0.07 -8.53 -20.55
N GLY A 55 0.34 -9.55 -21.31
CA GLY A 55 0.76 -10.85 -20.76
C GLY A 55 1.99 -10.73 -19.86
N ARG A 56 3.00 -9.95 -20.26
CA ARG A 56 4.16 -9.67 -19.40
C ARG A 56 3.78 -8.90 -18.13
N GLY A 57 2.87 -7.93 -18.25
CA GLY A 57 2.34 -7.18 -17.11
C GLY A 57 1.59 -8.08 -16.13
N ALA A 58 0.69 -8.93 -16.63
CA ALA A 58 -0.06 -9.89 -15.82
C ALA A 58 0.86 -10.88 -15.09
N LYS A 59 1.88 -11.38 -15.79
CA LYS A 59 2.90 -12.24 -15.18
C LYS A 59 3.65 -11.52 -14.06
N HIS A 60 4.05 -10.27 -14.28
CA HIS A 60 4.77 -9.49 -13.26
C HIS A 60 3.93 -9.28 -11.99
N VAL A 61 2.63 -8.98 -12.15
CA VAL A 61 1.70 -8.85 -11.02
C VAL A 61 1.54 -10.18 -10.27
N MET A 62 1.44 -11.29 -11.00
CA MET A 62 1.31 -12.63 -10.42
C MET A 62 2.57 -13.05 -9.66
N ASP A 63 3.75 -12.79 -10.22
CA ASP A 63 5.04 -13.03 -9.56
C ASP A 63 5.18 -12.18 -8.29
N GLU A 64 4.81 -10.89 -8.35
CA GLU A 64 4.82 -10.02 -7.17
C GLU A 64 3.81 -10.45 -6.09
N GLY A 65 2.62 -10.91 -6.48
CA GLY A 65 1.65 -11.48 -5.55
C GLY A 65 2.20 -12.74 -4.87
N ARG A 66 2.90 -13.61 -5.62
CA ARG A 66 3.55 -14.80 -5.06
C ARG A 66 4.66 -14.44 -4.08
N ASP A 67 5.48 -13.45 -4.39
CA ASP A 67 6.55 -12.98 -3.49
C ASP A 67 5.97 -12.38 -2.21
N LEU A 68 4.88 -11.60 -2.31
CA LEU A 68 4.14 -11.07 -1.16
C LEU A 68 3.58 -12.19 -0.28
N LEU A 69 3.00 -13.23 -0.87
CA LEU A 69 2.52 -14.41 -0.14
C LEU A 69 3.67 -15.18 0.53
N GLY A 70 4.82 -15.29 -0.14
CA GLY A 70 6.03 -15.86 0.46
C GLY A 70 6.51 -15.05 1.67
N PHE A 71 6.52 -13.73 1.54
CA PHE A 71 6.90 -12.81 2.62
C PHE A 71 5.90 -12.84 3.80
N LEU A 72 4.61 -12.96 3.51
CA LEU A 72 3.57 -13.21 4.50
C LEU A 72 3.88 -14.49 5.30
N GLY A 73 4.20 -15.60 4.61
CA GLY A 73 4.58 -16.85 5.26
C GLY A 73 5.80 -16.71 6.18
N LEU A 74 6.83 -15.96 5.74
CA LEU A 74 8.00 -15.65 6.56
C LEU A 74 7.64 -14.84 7.82
N ILE A 75 6.83 -13.79 7.67
CA ILE A 75 6.37 -12.97 8.80
C ILE A 75 5.58 -13.82 9.79
N LEU A 76 4.63 -14.64 9.33
CA LEU A 76 3.82 -15.50 10.19
C LEU A 76 4.69 -16.53 10.94
N GLY A 77 5.68 -17.11 10.26
CA GLY A 77 6.64 -18.04 10.89
C GLY A 77 7.52 -17.37 11.94
N VAL A 78 7.99 -16.14 11.70
CA VAL A 78 8.75 -15.35 12.69
C VAL A 78 7.85 -14.94 13.85
N LEU A 79 6.67 -14.38 13.57
CA LEU A 79 5.69 -13.96 14.56
C LEU A 79 5.31 -15.12 15.49
N GLY A 80 5.05 -16.31 14.95
CA GLY A 80 4.77 -17.51 15.74
C GLY A 80 5.92 -17.88 16.69
N ARG A 81 7.18 -17.85 16.21
CA ARG A 81 8.36 -18.09 17.06
C ARG A 81 8.51 -17.01 18.15
N THR A 82 8.25 -15.76 17.80
CA THR A 82 8.36 -14.64 18.75
C THR A 82 7.23 -14.62 19.79
N LEU A 83 6.04 -15.09 19.45
CA LEU A 83 4.94 -15.26 20.41
C LEU A 83 5.25 -16.35 21.45
N LEU A 84 6.01 -17.39 21.06
CA LEU A 84 6.46 -18.45 21.96
C LEU A 84 7.61 -17.98 22.89
N ASP A 85 8.41 -17.00 22.46
CA ASP A 85 9.49 -16.41 23.26
C ASP A 85 9.45 -14.87 23.19
N PRO A 86 8.56 -14.22 23.99
CA PRO A 86 8.35 -12.78 23.93
C PRO A 86 9.55 -11.95 24.39
N ARG A 87 10.58 -12.58 25.00
CA ARG A 87 11.83 -11.89 25.38
C ARG A 87 12.63 -11.43 24.16
N ARG A 88 12.34 -12.00 22.99
CA ARG A 88 12.91 -11.60 21.70
C ARG A 88 12.36 -10.27 21.19
N LEU A 89 11.19 -9.84 21.68
CA LEU A 89 10.60 -8.56 21.30
C LEU A 89 11.40 -7.40 21.90
N ARG A 90 11.93 -6.55 21.03
CA ARG A 90 12.56 -5.29 21.42
C ARG A 90 11.47 -4.27 21.77
N LEU A 91 10.99 -4.30 23.02
CA LEU A 91 9.92 -3.42 23.50
C LEU A 91 10.19 -1.93 23.24
N LYS A 92 11.45 -1.48 23.36
CA LYS A 92 11.83 -0.09 23.05
C LYS A 92 11.55 0.28 21.59
N ALA A 93 11.85 -0.62 20.65
CA ALA A 93 11.58 -0.41 19.24
C ALA A 93 10.07 -0.42 18.95
N LEU A 94 9.32 -1.30 19.63
CA LEU A 94 7.85 -1.35 19.53
C LEU A 94 7.21 -0.05 20.02
N VAL A 95 7.60 0.45 21.19
CA VAL A 95 7.03 1.69 21.76
C VAL A 95 7.36 2.90 20.88
N ASN A 96 8.61 3.00 20.41
CA ASN A 96 9.00 4.05 19.45
C ASN A 96 8.16 3.99 18.17
N GLN A 97 7.84 2.77 17.70
CA GLN A 97 6.95 2.60 16.58
C GLN A 97 5.54 3.12 16.89
N MET A 98 4.99 2.76 18.05
CA MET A 98 3.64 3.18 18.43
C MET A 98 3.50 4.70 18.54
N GLU A 99 4.52 5.38 19.08
CA GLU A 99 4.55 6.85 19.15
C GLU A 99 4.58 7.47 17.75
N THR A 100 5.50 6.99 16.90
CA THR A 100 5.70 7.57 15.56
C THR A 100 4.52 7.31 14.61
N THR A 101 3.94 6.11 14.64
CA THR A 101 2.81 5.74 13.77
C THR A 101 1.46 6.18 14.30
N GLY A 102 1.29 6.18 15.63
CA GLY A 102 0.04 6.54 16.29
C GLY A 102 -0.03 8.03 16.58
N ILE A 103 0.69 8.49 17.60
CA ILE A 103 0.56 9.84 18.16
C ILE A 103 0.83 10.90 17.09
N ASN A 104 1.93 10.75 16.34
CA ASN A 104 2.28 11.77 15.35
C ASN A 104 1.30 11.80 14.15
N ALA A 105 0.42 10.78 13.97
CA ALA A 105 -0.57 10.75 12.90
C ALA A 105 -1.90 11.41 13.29
N LEU A 106 -2.17 11.55 14.60
CA LEU A 106 -3.44 12.07 15.11
C LEU A 106 -3.85 13.43 14.53
N PRO A 107 -2.96 14.45 14.40
CA PRO A 107 -3.39 15.76 13.92
C PRO A 107 -3.93 15.73 12.48
N ILE A 108 -3.26 15.00 11.58
CA ILE A 108 -3.65 14.91 10.17
C ILE A 108 -4.91 14.07 10.04
N VAL A 109 -4.98 12.93 10.73
CA VAL A 109 -6.15 12.05 10.70
C VAL A 109 -7.37 12.75 11.26
N GLY A 110 -7.26 13.40 12.43
CA GLY A 110 -8.37 14.08 13.08
C GLY A 110 -8.92 15.24 12.24
N LEU A 111 -8.02 16.06 11.65
CA LEU A 111 -8.43 17.15 10.78
C LEU A 111 -9.18 16.64 9.55
N LEU A 112 -8.63 15.65 8.84
CA LEU A 112 -9.26 15.12 7.63
C LEU A 112 -10.57 14.39 7.94
N SER A 113 -10.62 13.60 9.00
CA SER A 113 -11.86 12.94 9.44
C SER A 113 -12.95 13.94 9.79
N LEU A 114 -12.62 15.02 10.51
CA LEU A 114 -13.57 16.07 10.84
C LEU A 114 -14.12 16.75 9.58
N LEU A 115 -13.25 17.13 8.65
CA LEU A 115 -13.67 17.76 7.39
C LEU A 115 -14.55 16.82 6.55
N ILE A 116 -14.19 15.53 6.48
CA ILE A 116 -14.97 14.56 5.72
C ILE A 116 -16.32 14.28 6.37
N GLY A 117 -16.38 14.19 7.71
CA GLY A 117 -17.64 14.09 8.44
C GLY A 117 -18.57 15.29 8.18
N MET A 118 -18.02 16.50 8.14
CA MET A 118 -18.75 17.73 7.80
C MET A 118 -19.29 17.68 6.36
N VAL A 119 -18.46 17.29 5.39
CA VAL A 119 -18.86 17.16 3.98
C VAL A 119 -19.93 16.08 3.81
N LEU A 120 -19.81 14.94 4.47
CA LEU A 120 -20.80 13.86 4.40
C LEU A 120 -22.16 14.29 4.95
N ALA A 121 -22.17 14.97 6.09
CA ALA A 121 -23.40 15.50 6.68
C ALA A 121 -24.06 16.51 5.74
N TYR A 122 -23.27 17.43 5.17
CA TYR A 122 -23.76 18.45 4.24
C TYR A 122 -24.36 17.83 2.97
N LEU A 123 -23.68 16.86 2.36
CA LEU A 123 -24.16 16.17 1.15
C LEU A 123 -25.43 15.36 1.44
N SER A 124 -25.46 14.67 2.58
CA SER A 124 -26.63 13.91 3.01
C SER A 124 -27.82 14.82 3.27
N ALA A 125 -27.60 15.98 3.91
CA ALA A 125 -28.64 16.99 4.16
C ALA A 125 -29.34 17.43 2.88
N ILE A 126 -28.57 17.82 1.86
CA ILE A 126 -29.11 18.24 0.56
C ILE A 126 -29.94 17.12 -0.07
N GLN A 127 -29.49 15.87 0.05
CA GLN A 127 -30.21 14.74 -0.53
C GLN A 127 -31.54 14.47 0.21
N LEU A 128 -31.55 14.52 1.54
CA LEU A 128 -32.70 14.17 2.38
C LEU A 128 -33.70 15.31 2.61
N GLN A 129 -33.30 16.57 2.43
CA GLN A 129 -34.20 17.73 2.44
C GLN A 129 -35.33 17.55 1.42
N ASN A 130 -35.04 16.98 0.25
CA ASN A 130 -36.04 16.72 -0.78
C ASN A 130 -37.11 15.70 -0.36
N PHE A 131 -36.84 14.91 0.69
CA PHE A 131 -37.74 13.90 1.23
C PHE A 131 -38.31 14.29 2.60
N GLY A 132 -37.98 15.48 3.11
CA GLY A 132 -38.39 15.94 4.45
C GLY A 132 -37.83 15.09 5.60
N ALA A 133 -36.73 14.37 5.36
CA ALA A 133 -36.17 13.37 6.28
C ALA A 133 -34.80 13.80 6.86
N GLU A 134 -34.65 15.09 7.16
CA GLU A 134 -33.38 15.71 7.58
C GLU A 134 -32.75 15.06 8.83
N ILE A 135 -33.57 14.51 9.73
CA ILE A 135 -33.08 13.82 10.93
C ILE A 135 -32.25 12.56 10.61
N LEU A 136 -32.54 11.88 9.50
CA LEU A 136 -31.83 10.66 9.08
C LEU A 136 -30.41 10.95 8.55
N VAL A 137 -30.04 12.22 8.40
CA VAL A 137 -28.64 12.61 8.12
C VAL A 137 -27.72 12.09 9.24
N VAL A 138 -28.19 12.12 10.49
CA VAL A 138 -27.42 11.62 11.64
C VAL A 138 -27.17 10.12 11.51
N ASP A 139 -28.15 9.37 11.02
CA ASP A 139 -28.03 7.92 10.84
C ASP A 139 -26.99 7.58 9.77
N ILE A 140 -27.04 8.29 8.63
CA ILE A 140 -26.08 8.09 7.53
C ILE A 140 -24.66 8.43 8.00
N VAL A 141 -24.49 9.59 8.64
CA VAL A 141 -23.17 10.02 9.14
C VAL A 141 -22.67 9.05 10.21
N GLY A 142 -23.53 8.68 11.16
CA GLY A 142 -23.22 7.76 12.24
C GLY A 142 -22.72 6.41 11.74
N LEU A 143 -23.54 5.75 10.93
CA LEU A 143 -23.24 4.43 10.38
C LEU A 143 -22.05 4.47 9.42
N ALA A 144 -22.01 5.43 8.48
CA ALA A 144 -20.94 5.49 7.49
C ALA A 144 -19.58 5.81 8.12
N VAL A 145 -19.53 6.77 9.07
CA VAL A 145 -18.27 7.15 9.73
C VAL A 145 -17.78 6.05 10.65
N LEU A 146 -18.67 5.40 11.42
CA LEU A 146 -18.25 4.37 12.37
C LEU A 146 -17.91 3.05 11.72
N ARG A 147 -18.71 2.56 10.75
CA ARG A 147 -18.49 1.24 10.13
C ARG A 147 -17.39 1.24 9.07
N GLU A 148 -17.27 2.31 8.30
CA GLU A 148 -16.45 2.30 7.09
C GLU A 148 -15.43 3.45 7.07
N ILE A 149 -15.90 4.69 7.00
CA ILE A 149 -15.07 5.83 6.61
C ILE A 149 -14.00 6.15 7.65
N GLY A 150 -14.30 6.03 8.94
CA GLY A 150 -13.35 6.35 10.02
C GLY A 150 -12.08 5.50 9.93
N ILE A 151 -12.23 4.17 9.88
CA ILE A 151 -11.08 3.27 9.82
C ILE A 151 -10.42 3.25 8.44
N LEU A 152 -11.20 3.32 7.36
CA LEU A 152 -10.68 3.31 6.00
C LEU A 152 -9.80 4.54 5.76
N LEU A 153 -10.24 5.72 6.20
CA LEU A 153 -9.47 6.95 6.09
C LEU A 153 -8.18 6.89 6.91
N ALA A 154 -8.27 6.45 8.17
CA ALA A 154 -7.10 6.26 9.00
C ALA A 154 -6.09 5.31 8.33
N ALA A 155 -6.56 4.19 7.77
CA ALA A 155 -5.72 3.23 7.05
C ALA A 155 -5.05 3.85 5.81
N ILE A 156 -5.79 4.58 4.97
CA ILE A 156 -5.24 5.24 3.77
C ILE A 156 -4.18 6.27 4.16
N ILE A 157 -4.42 7.09 5.18
CA ILE A 157 -3.46 8.10 5.66
C ILE A 157 -2.21 7.42 6.23
N LEU A 158 -2.38 6.36 7.04
CA LEU A 158 -1.23 5.64 7.59
C LEU A 158 -0.47 4.84 6.53
N ALA A 159 -1.12 4.37 5.46
CA ALA A 159 -0.43 3.81 4.30
C ALA A 159 0.48 4.85 3.63
N GLY A 160 -0.06 6.06 3.39
CA GLY A 160 0.68 7.18 2.79
C GLY A 160 1.82 7.71 3.65
N ARG A 161 1.64 7.76 4.98
CA ARG A 161 2.62 8.35 5.91
C ARG A 161 3.56 7.33 6.54
N SER A 162 3.01 6.33 7.22
CA SER A 162 3.77 5.35 7.99
C SER A 162 4.28 4.24 7.07
N GLY A 163 3.45 3.72 6.16
CA GLY A 163 3.85 2.69 5.19
C GLY A 163 4.98 3.17 4.26
N SER A 164 4.87 4.41 3.75
CA SER A 164 5.93 5.05 2.98
C SER A 164 7.21 5.25 3.81
N ALA A 165 7.09 5.70 5.07
CA ALA A 165 8.22 5.86 5.96
C ALA A 165 8.93 4.53 6.26
N PHE A 166 8.21 3.42 6.42
CA PHE A 166 8.85 2.11 6.63
C PHE A 166 9.64 1.69 5.39
N THR A 167 9.06 1.94 4.22
CA THR A 167 9.70 1.65 2.93
C THR A 167 10.98 2.46 2.77
N ALA A 168 10.91 3.77 3.03
CA ALA A 168 12.04 4.68 2.93
C ALA A 168 13.13 4.34 3.96
N GLN A 169 12.78 4.12 5.22
CA GLN A 169 13.74 3.78 6.28
C GLN A 169 14.47 2.47 5.97
N ILE A 170 13.73 1.40 5.68
CA ILE A 170 14.34 0.10 5.37
C ILE A 170 15.13 0.17 4.05
N GLY A 171 14.62 0.92 3.07
CA GLY A 171 15.29 1.16 1.81
C GLY A 171 16.64 1.87 1.98
N THR A 172 16.69 2.94 2.78
CA THR A 172 17.93 3.64 3.13
C THR A 172 18.89 2.74 3.88
N MET A 173 18.41 1.97 4.88
CA MET A 173 19.24 0.99 5.59
C MET A 173 19.83 -0.06 4.64
N LYS A 174 19.08 -0.46 3.60
CA LYS A 174 19.55 -1.40 2.58
C LYS A 174 20.59 -0.77 1.66
N VAL A 175 20.41 0.48 1.24
CA VAL A 175 21.39 1.22 0.43
C VAL A 175 22.69 1.46 1.19
N ASN A 176 22.60 1.69 2.51
CA ASN A 176 23.75 1.87 3.40
C ASN A 176 24.37 0.54 3.90
N GLU A 177 23.97 -0.60 3.35
CA GLU A 177 24.45 -1.94 3.73
C GLU A 177 24.21 -2.33 5.20
N GLU A 178 23.39 -1.58 5.95
CA GLU A 178 23.05 -1.90 7.35
C GLU A 178 22.26 -3.21 7.45
N VAL A 179 21.39 -3.48 6.46
CA VAL A 179 20.62 -4.73 6.39
C VAL A 179 21.52 -5.95 6.18
N ASP A 180 22.55 -5.81 5.35
CA ASP A 180 23.49 -6.91 5.09
C ASP A 180 24.46 -7.09 6.25
N ALA A 181 24.87 -6.00 6.92
CA ALA A 181 25.60 -6.08 8.18
C ALA A 181 24.83 -6.82 9.28
N MET A 182 23.51 -6.64 9.38
CA MET A 182 22.69 -7.41 10.33
C MET A 182 22.69 -8.91 10.01
N ARG A 183 22.65 -9.27 8.73
CA ARG A 183 22.71 -10.68 8.30
C ARG A 183 24.07 -11.31 8.61
N THR A 184 25.16 -10.59 8.43
CA THR A 184 26.52 -11.10 8.77
C THR A 184 26.72 -11.26 10.27
N MET A 185 26.05 -10.44 11.10
CA MET A 185 25.99 -10.59 12.56
C MET A 185 25.08 -11.75 13.02
N GLY A 186 24.43 -12.47 12.12
CA GLY A 186 23.52 -13.59 12.44
C GLY A 186 22.17 -13.14 13.00
N LEU A 187 21.77 -11.88 12.79
CA LEU A 187 20.47 -11.37 13.24
C LEU A 187 19.38 -11.65 12.19
N ASP A 188 18.21 -12.08 12.64
CA ASP A 188 17.03 -12.20 11.79
C ASP A 188 16.46 -10.80 11.50
N VAL A 189 16.61 -10.33 10.26
CA VAL A 189 16.14 -9.02 9.80
C VAL A 189 14.63 -8.86 9.99
N ILE A 190 13.85 -9.93 9.81
CA ILE A 190 12.39 -9.88 9.95
C ILE A 190 12.02 -9.63 11.41
N GLU A 191 12.69 -10.34 12.33
CA GLU A 191 12.47 -10.20 13.78
C GLU A 191 12.86 -8.81 14.29
N VAL A 192 13.98 -8.26 13.81
CA VAL A 192 14.55 -7.01 14.33
C VAL A 192 13.94 -5.76 13.68
N LEU A 193 13.65 -5.78 12.38
CA LEU A 193 13.15 -4.60 11.64
C LEU A 193 11.64 -4.66 11.39
N VAL A 194 11.15 -5.79 10.91
CA VAL A 194 9.79 -5.87 10.36
C VAL A 194 8.76 -6.05 11.47
N LEU A 195 9.05 -6.93 12.43
CA LEU A 195 8.10 -7.30 13.48
C LEU A 195 7.68 -6.12 14.39
N PRO A 196 8.60 -5.26 14.88
CA PRO A 196 8.20 -4.10 15.70
C PRO A 196 7.34 -3.11 14.92
N ARG A 197 7.57 -2.97 13.60
CA ARG A 197 6.78 -2.12 12.70
C ARG A 197 5.37 -2.62 12.51
N ILE A 198 5.22 -3.92 12.26
CA ILE A 198 3.93 -4.58 12.12
C ILE A 198 3.14 -4.49 13.43
N LEU A 199 3.73 -4.92 14.55
CA LEU A 199 3.04 -4.91 15.84
C LEU A 199 2.68 -3.49 16.28
N GLY A 200 3.58 -2.53 16.10
CA GLY A 200 3.32 -1.13 16.42
C GLY A 200 2.13 -0.58 15.62
N LEU A 201 2.05 -0.88 14.32
CA LEU A 201 0.93 -0.43 13.49
C LEU A 201 -0.38 -1.17 13.83
N VAL A 202 -0.32 -2.48 14.08
CA VAL A 202 -1.49 -3.31 14.46
C VAL A 202 -2.13 -2.84 15.75
N ILE A 203 -1.34 -2.38 16.72
CA ILE A 203 -1.86 -1.86 17.99
C ILE A 203 -2.36 -0.42 17.82
N THR A 204 -1.66 0.41 17.02
CA THR A 204 -2.00 1.83 16.91
C THR A 204 -3.17 2.12 15.97
N LEU A 205 -3.33 1.40 14.87
CA LEU A 205 -4.37 1.70 13.89
C LEU A 205 -5.79 1.60 14.46
N PRO A 206 -6.16 0.62 15.30
CA PRO A 206 -7.48 0.59 15.95
C PRO A 206 -7.74 1.84 16.81
N LEU A 207 -6.73 2.30 17.55
CA LEU A 207 -6.82 3.51 18.38
C LEU A 207 -6.98 4.77 17.53
N VAL A 208 -6.19 4.88 16.46
CA VAL A 208 -6.25 6.00 15.53
C VAL A 208 -7.56 5.99 14.74
N GLY A 209 -8.06 4.82 14.33
CA GLY A 209 -9.34 4.66 13.64
C GLY A 209 -10.53 5.02 14.52
N PHE A 210 -10.50 4.64 15.81
CA PHE A 210 -11.51 5.10 16.76
C PHE A 210 -11.49 6.62 16.91
N TYR A 211 -10.31 7.22 17.07
CA TYR A 211 -10.14 8.67 17.10
C TYR A 211 -10.64 9.35 15.82
N ALA A 212 -10.35 8.78 14.65
CA ALA A 212 -10.83 9.24 13.35
C ALA A 212 -12.36 9.24 13.28
N ALA A 213 -13.00 8.18 13.76
CA ALA A 213 -14.45 8.10 13.80
C ALA A 213 -15.06 9.16 14.72
N MET A 214 -14.49 9.36 15.91
CA MET A 214 -14.94 10.42 16.83
C MET A 214 -14.79 11.81 16.20
N ALA A 215 -13.65 12.11 15.57
CA ALA A 215 -13.44 13.37 14.87
C ALA A 215 -14.43 13.57 13.71
N GLY A 216 -14.74 12.50 12.96
CA GLY A 216 -15.73 12.53 11.89
C GLY A 216 -17.16 12.77 12.38
N LEU A 217 -17.57 12.13 13.48
CA LEU A 217 -18.87 12.40 14.10
C LEU A 217 -18.98 13.83 14.62
N LEU A 218 -17.91 14.37 15.21
CA LEU A 218 -17.86 15.78 15.61
C LEU A 218 -18.01 16.71 14.39
N GLY A 219 -17.34 16.41 13.27
CA GLY A 219 -17.50 17.15 12.02
C GLY A 219 -18.93 17.12 11.49
N GLY A 220 -19.57 15.95 11.52
CA GLY A 220 -20.96 15.79 11.12
C GLY A 220 -21.96 16.48 12.04
N GLY A 221 -21.72 16.46 13.35
CA GLY A 221 -22.52 17.19 14.33
C GLY A 221 -22.39 18.71 14.18
N LEU A 222 -21.19 19.22 13.89
CA LEU A 222 -20.98 20.64 13.58
C LEU A 222 -21.75 21.06 12.33
N ALA A 223 -21.67 20.27 11.25
CA ALA A 223 -22.47 20.51 10.05
C ALA A 223 -23.97 20.48 10.36
N GLY A 224 -24.43 19.45 11.07
CA GLY A 224 -25.82 19.28 11.52
C GLY A 224 -26.36 20.51 12.24
N TYR A 225 -25.57 21.05 13.16
CA TYR A 225 -25.91 22.25 13.92
C TYR A 225 -25.98 23.50 13.03
N PHE A 226 -24.99 23.73 12.17
CA PHE A 226 -24.94 24.96 11.37
C PHE A 226 -25.86 24.96 10.15
N THR A 227 -26.17 23.81 9.56
CA THR A 227 -26.92 23.73 8.29
C THR A 227 -28.34 23.22 8.44
N LEU A 228 -28.63 22.39 9.44
CA LEU A 228 -29.96 21.80 9.66
C LEU A 228 -30.62 22.25 10.97
N ASP A 229 -29.97 23.12 11.75
CA ASP A 229 -30.44 23.57 13.06
C ASP A 229 -30.73 22.40 14.05
N ILE A 230 -30.02 21.28 13.86
CA ILE A 230 -30.15 20.10 14.73
C ILE A 230 -29.34 20.36 16.00
N GLY A 231 -30.04 20.49 17.12
CA GLY A 231 -29.41 20.66 18.43
C GLY A 231 -28.50 19.47 18.81
N PRO A 232 -27.38 19.69 19.53
CA PRO A 232 -26.44 18.63 19.90
C PRO A 232 -27.08 17.48 20.70
N ALA A 233 -28.09 17.77 21.52
CA ALA A 233 -28.82 16.77 22.30
C ALA A 233 -29.60 15.81 21.39
N ILE A 234 -30.28 16.35 20.38
CA ILE A 234 -31.04 15.58 19.38
C ILE A 234 -30.08 14.74 18.54
N PHE A 235 -28.96 15.33 18.12
CA PHE A 235 -27.92 14.60 17.37
C PHE A 235 -27.41 13.38 18.15
N LEU A 236 -27.09 13.54 19.44
CA LEU A 236 -26.60 12.44 20.28
C LEU A 236 -27.67 11.37 20.51
N GLU A 237 -28.93 11.77 20.70
CA GLU A 237 -30.04 10.83 20.87
C GLU A 237 -30.27 10.01 19.58
N GLN A 238 -30.33 10.68 18.44
CA GLN A 238 -30.50 10.04 17.14
C GLN A 238 -29.32 9.12 16.81
N LEU A 239 -28.08 9.56 17.06
CA LEU A 239 -26.88 8.76 16.87
C LEU A 239 -26.91 7.47 17.71
N ARG A 240 -27.39 7.54 18.95
CA ARG A 240 -27.52 6.38 19.85
C ARG A 240 -28.56 5.38 19.35
N LEU A 241 -29.61 5.84 18.67
CA LEU A 241 -30.63 4.99 18.06
C LEU A 241 -30.13 4.34 16.77
N ALA A 242 -29.32 5.07 15.99
CA ALA A 242 -28.82 4.61 14.70
C ALA A 242 -27.66 3.62 14.81
N VAL A 243 -26.77 3.79 15.80
CA VAL A 243 -25.51 3.06 15.89
C VAL A 243 -25.55 2.05 17.04
N GLY A 244 -25.28 0.79 16.72
CA GLY A 244 -25.13 -0.29 17.68
C GLY A 244 -23.68 -0.49 18.13
N PHE A 245 -23.50 -1.23 19.23
CA PHE A 245 -22.17 -1.66 19.69
C PHE A 245 -21.45 -2.56 18.66
N ASN A 246 -22.23 -3.32 17.88
CA ASN A 246 -21.69 -4.20 16.84
C ASN A 246 -20.97 -3.42 15.73
N ASP A 247 -21.46 -2.23 15.37
CA ASP A 247 -20.83 -1.39 14.35
C ASP A 247 -19.41 -1.00 14.75
N LEU A 248 -19.21 -0.69 16.03
CA LEU A 248 -17.89 -0.38 16.57
C LEU A 248 -16.97 -1.61 16.57
N LEU A 249 -17.50 -2.78 16.95
CA LEU A 249 -16.73 -4.03 16.99
C LEU A 249 -16.26 -4.45 15.60
N VAL A 250 -17.12 -4.36 14.59
CA VAL A 250 -16.79 -4.66 13.20
C VAL A 250 -15.57 -3.85 12.75
N THR A 251 -15.59 -2.55 13.00
CA THR A 251 -14.49 -1.62 12.68
C THR A 251 -13.21 -1.95 13.43
N LEU A 252 -13.33 -2.29 14.72
CA LEU A 252 -12.18 -2.66 15.55
C LEU A 252 -11.53 -3.98 15.10
N ILE A 253 -12.32 -4.91 14.53
CA ILE A 253 -11.82 -6.19 13.98
C ILE A 253 -11.13 -5.98 12.63
N LYS A 254 -11.65 -5.10 11.77
CA LYS A 254 -11.02 -4.75 10.47
C LYS A 254 -9.66 -4.09 10.67
N ALA A 255 -9.53 -3.22 11.68
CA ALA A 255 -8.36 -2.37 11.88
C ALA A 255 -7.01 -3.14 11.97
N PRO A 256 -6.85 -4.20 12.79
CA PRO A 256 -5.63 -5.01 12.81
C PRO A 256 -5.23 -5.58 11.44
N VAL A 257 -6.20 -5.98 10.62
CA VAL A 257 -5.95 -6.59 9.31
C VAL A 257 -5.42 -5.55 8.32
N PHE A 258 -6.01 -4.35 8.32
CA PHE A 258 -5.51 -3.23 7.51
C PHE A 258 -4.10 -2.81 7.95
N ALA A 259 -3.88 -2.68 9.25
CA ALA A 259 -2.58 -2.34 9.81
C ALA A 259 -1.50 -3.35 9.43
N PHE A 260 -1.80 -4.65 9.60
CA PHE A 260 -0.89 -5.72 9.22
C PHE A 260 -0.53 -5.64 7.74
N THR A 261 -1.53 -5.45 6.88
CA THR A 261 -1.35 -5.34 5.42
C THR A 261 -0.46 -4.14 5.05
N ILE A 262 -0.73 -2.96 5.61
CA ILE A 262 0.06 -1.75 5.35
C ILE A 262 1.51 -1.93 5.79
N ALA A 263 1.74 -2.43 7.01
CA ALA A 263 3.09 -2.61 7.52
C ALA A 263 3.86 -3.69 6.75
N MET A 264 3.18 -4.79 6.38
CA MET A 264 3.76 -5.85 5.56
C MET A 264 4.21 -5.32 4.21
N VAL A 265 3.34 -4.62 3.47
CA VAL A 265 3.67 -4.06 2.15
C VAL A 265 4.81 -3.04 2.25
N GLY A 266 4.76 -2.15 3.24
CA GLY A 266 5.83 -1.17 3.49
C GLY A 266 7.19 -1.81 3.74
N CYS A 267 7.23 -2.84 4.58
CA CYS A 267 8.46 -3.56 4.87
C CYS A 267 8.94 -4.39 3.67
N PHE A 268 8.01 -5.02 2.94
CA PHE A 268 8.31 -5.82 1.76
C PHE A 268 8.99 -4.99 0.67
N GLN A 269 8.41 -3.84 0.32
CA GLN A 269 8.99 -2.99 -0.71
C GLN A 269 10.30 -2.33 -0.24
N GLY A 270 10.43 -2.00 1.05
CA GLY A 270 11.67 -1.47 1.61
C GLY A 270 12.84 -2.45 1.47
N LEU A 271 12.58 -3.75 1.73
CA LEU A 271 13.59 -4.81 1.57
C LEU A 271 13.94 -5.10 0.10
N ARG A 272 13.15 -4.62 -0.88
CA ARG A 272 13.39 -4.81 -2.33
C ARG A 272 14.09 -3.65 -3.02
N VAL A 273 14.38 -2.56 -2.30
CA VAL A 273 15.14 -1.42 -2.85
C VAL A 273 16.49 -1.86 -3.42
N SER A 274 16.88 -1.27 -4.55
CA SER A 274 18.13 -1.58 -5.28
C SER A 274 19.07 -0.38 -5.27
N GLY A 275 20.09 -0.41 -4.40
CA GLY A 275 21.37 0.31 -4.41
C GLY A 275 21.41 1.84 -4.66
N SER A 276 20.27 2.50 -4.89
CA SER A 276 20.20 3.88 -5.35
C SER A 276 19.08 4.61 -4.63
N ALA A 277 19.28 5.92 -4.40
CA ALA A 277 18.26 6.79 -3.81
C ALA A 277 16.99 6.87 -4.69
N GLN A 278 17.14 6.76 -6.01
CA GLN A 278 16.00 6.73 -6.93
C GLN A 278 15.12 5.49 -6.70
N SER A 279 15.73 4.31 -6.52
CA SER A 279 14.98 3.08 -6.22
C SER A 279 14.21 3.18 -4.90
N VAL A 280 14.72 3.90 -3.90
CA VAL A 280 13.99 4.16 -2.63
C VAL A 280 12.68 4.91 -2.92
N GLY A 281 12.73 5.96 -3.74
CA GLY A 281 11.54 6.74 -4.11
C GLY A 281 10.51 5.93 -4.90
N GLU A 282 10.97 5.14 -5.86
CA GLU A 282 10.12 4.26 -6.67
C GLU A 282 9.40 3.22 -5.81
N MET A 283 10.12 2.52 -4.94
CA MET A 283 9.55 1.52 -4.04
C MET A 283 8.62 2.14 -3.00
N THR A 284 8.93 3.35 -2.52
CA THR A 284 8.06 4.11 -1.60
C THR A 284 6.72 4.43 -2.24
N THR A 285 6.71 4.90 -3.48
CA THR A 285 5.47 5.18 -4.21
C THR A 285 4.69 3.90 -4.47
N LYS A 286 5.37 2.83 -4.91
CA LYS A 286 4.77 1.52 -5.13
C LYS A 286 4.12 0.96 -3.86
N SER A 287 4.78 1.11 -2.72
CA SER A 287 4.29 0.68 -1.41
C SER A 287 2.96 1.34 -1.04
N VAL A 288 2.86 2.67 -1.22
CA VAL A 288 1.61 3.41 -0.93
C VAL A 288 0.47 2.92 -1.82
N VAL A 289 0.70 2.81 -3.13
CA VAL A 289 -0.32 2.38 -4.09
C VAL A 289 -0.80 0.96 -3.77
N VAL A 290 0.12 0.01 -3.60
CA VAL A 290 -0.23 -1.38 -3.29
C VAL A 290 -0.94 -1.50 -1.95
N SER A 291 -0.50 -0.77 -0.92
CA SER A 291 -1.14 -0.78 0.40
C SER A 291 -2.58 -0.27 0.33
N ILE A 292 -2.82 0.87 -0.35
CA ILE A 292 -4.16 1.44 -0.48
C ILE A 292 -5.07 0.50 -1.27
N CYS A 293 -4.60 -0.06 -2.40
CA CYS A 293 -5.38 -1.00 -3.18
C CYS A 293 -5.77 -2.25 -2.37
N LEU A 294 -4.82 -2.83 -1.62
CA LEU A 294 -5.10 -4.01 -0.79
C LEU A 294 -6.06 -3.69 0.36
N VAL A 295 -5.91 -2.54 1.02
CA VAL A 295 -6.82 -2.12 2.09
C VAL A 295 -8.24 -1.96 1.56
N ILE A 296 -8.44 -1.30 0.40
CA ILE A 296 -9.77 -1.13 -0.20
C ILE A 296 -10.39 -2.48 -0.60
N VAL A 297 -9.59 -3.39 -1.17
CA VAL A 297 -10.08 -4.74 -1.53
C VAL A 297 -10.47 -5.51 -0.28
N LEU A 298 -9.64 -5.47 0.78
CA LEU A 298 -9.94 -6.12 2.05
C LEU A 298 -11.18 -5.52 2.69
N ASP A 299 -11.35 -4.20 2.64
CA ASP A 299 -12.53 -3.52 3.17
C ASP A 299 -13.82 -4.00 2.48
N ALA A 300 -13.83 -4.03 1.15
CA ALA A 300 -14.96 -4.56 0.39
C ALA A 300 -15.27 -6.03 0.74
N LEU A 301 -14.25 -6.87 0.89
CA LEU A 301 -14.42 -8.27 1.31
C LEU A 301 -15.01 -8.39 2.71
N PHE A 302 -14.53 -7.59 3.66
CA PHE A 302 -15.06 -7.59 5.02
C PHE A 302 -16.49 -7.06 5.06
N SER A 303 -16.82 -6.01 4.30
CA SER A 303 -18.17 -5.45 4.27
C SER A 303 -19.18 -6.46 3.73
N ILE A 304 -18.84 -7.20 2.68
CA ILE A 304 -19.69 -8.31 2.18
C ILE A 304 -19.80 -9.42 3.23
N LEU A 305 -18.69 -9.81 3.85
CA LEU A 305 -18.68 -10.89 4.85
C LEU A 305 -19.50 -10.56 6.09
N PHE A 306 -19.41 -9.34 6.62
CA PHE A 306 -20.20 -8.92 7.78
C PHE A 306 -21.68 -8.78 7.43
N GLN A 307 -22.00 -8.28 6.23
CA GLN A 307 -23.38 -8.23 5.74
C GLN A 307 -24.01 -9.62 5.66
N GLU A 308 -23.29 -10.63 5.16
CA GLU A 308 -23.76 -12.03 5.11
C GLU A 308 -23.92 -12.66 6.51
N LEU A 309 -23.09 -12.25 7.47
CA LEU A 309 -23.20 -12.67 8.87
C LEU A 309 -24.32 -11.95 9.65
N GLY A 310 -24.96 -10.94 9.04
CA GLY A 310 -26.00 -10.14 9.67
C GLY A 310 -25.48 -9.18 10.75
N ILE A 311 -24.22 -8.75 10.66
CA ILE A 311 -23.55 -7.86 11.62
C ILE A 311 -23.16 -6.54 10.94
#